data_AF-A0A6P8HPK7-F1
#
_entry.id   AF-A0A6P8HPK7-F1
#
_cell.length_a   1.000
_cell.length_b   1.000
_cell.length_c   1.000
_cell.angle_alpha   90.00
_cell.angle_beta   90.00
_cell.angle_gamma   90.00
#
_symmetry.space_group_name_H-M   'P 1'
#
loop_
_entity.id
_entity.type
_entity.pdbx_description
1 polymer ?
#
loop_
_entity_poly.entity_id
_entity_poly.type
_entity_poly.pdbx_seq_one_letter_code
_entity_poly.pdbx_strand_id
1 'polypeptide(L)'
;MDRNLVLLAFLILSFLTPMQTQSSWLKESFPNPLKDTKKCGRGGVMSWICDPDQVIPYKEANILEEMLQFVGTKTKSGCSIDPQRPGFQIGVAVMNKMAVPSEMSKEEVAQDFARHLHNEWGVGSAGCDDGVLLLLSIKDRQIYVSTGRTAKERLTDDQIDIIIDEMKPILVNKQYGKALQLAADRMHQVFDGKILRSKNYFAIICILGFLAFFLGILIYKIYQSKQYESCQEKLNRIERERNAAKESKKYVSASCPICLEDFTPEMRTRLLLCGHKYCEPCLKRWLETNSTCPICRQSTNRRENENKDEDSASSGTLDFFPELTFRLLNLQRQYPTFITEDLIHHWTSQQFQGSFVDDSLFTVMRPIASSSGTTGSFGSTGGFGGGFGGGFGGGGSTSGGGKGGSW
;
A
#
# COMPACT_ATOMS: atom_id res chain seq x y z
N MET A 1 71.02 -33.68 20.13
CA MET A 1 70.15 -32.62 19.57
C MET A 1 69.60 -33.15 18.26
N ASP A 2 68.33 -33.55 18.28
CA ASP A 2 67.74 -34.48 17.32
C ASP A 2 67.57 -33.89 15.91
N ARG A 3 68.07 -34.61 14.91
CA ARG A 3 67.85 -34.36 13.47
C ARG A 3 66.36 -34.32 13.08
N ASN A 4 65.50 -34.89 13.92
CA ASN A 4 64.04 -34.87 13.74
C ASN A 4 63.39 -33.52 14.10
N LEU A 5 64.02 -32.70 14.94
CA LEU A 5 63.51 -31.36 15.30
C LEU A 5 63.72 -30.36 14.16
N VAL A 6 64.83 -30.51 13.41
CA VAL A 6 65.18 -29.65 12.27
C VAL A 6 64.27 -29.92 11.06
N LEU A 7 63.93 -31.19 10.81
CA LEU A 7 63.00 -31.57 9.73
C LEU A 7 61.55 -31.08 9.99
N LEU A 8 61.11 -31.04 11.24
CA LEU A 8 59.80 -30.51 11.61
C LEU A 8 59.74 -28.98 11.49
N ALA A 9 60.82 -28.27 11.79
CA ALA A 9 60.92 -26.82 11.59
C ALA A 9 60.89 -26.45 10.10
N PHE A 10 61.52 -27.24 9.22
CA PHE A 10 61.47 -27.02 7.77
C PHE A 10 60.11 -27.29 7.14
N LEU A 11 59.33 -28.25 7.67
CA LEU A 11 57.97 -28.53 7.18
C LEU A 11 56.93 -27.48 7.61
N ILE A 12 57.16 -26.77 8.72
CA ILE A 12 56.27 -25.67 9.16
C ILE A 12 56.57 -24.37 8.38
N LEU A 13 57.83 -24.15 7.98
CA LEU A 13 58.24 -23.00 7.16
C LEU A 13 57.80 -23.11 5.68
N SER A 14 57.45 -24.29 5.18
CA SER A 14 56.91 -24.49 3.83
C SER A 14 55.40 -24.20 3.69
N PHE A 15 54.69 -23.88 4.78
CA PHE A 15 53.26 -23.53 4.76
C PHE A 15 52.98 -22.04 5.01
N LEU A 16 54.01 -21.20 5.07
CA LEU A 16 53.85 -19.74 5.02
C LEU A 16 53.86 -19.30 3.55
N THR A 17 52.82 -19.66 2.80
CA THR A 17 52.46 -18.85 1.63
C THR A 17 52.19 -17.43 2.14
N PRO A 18 52.80 -16.37 1.56
CA PRO A 18 52.41 -15.02 1.94
C PRO A 18 50.90 -14.90 1.72
N MET A 19 50.16 -14.50 2.77
CA MET A 19 48.78 -14.07 2.58
C MET A 19 48.82 -12.95 1.54
N GLN A 20 48.39 -13.25 0.32
CA GLN A 20 48.32 -12.30 -0.76
C GLN A 20 47.30 -11.26 -0.32
N THR A 21 47.78 -10.12 0.18
CA THR A 21 46.96 -8.96 0.52
C THR A 21 46.19 -8.61 -0.74
N GLN A 22 44.90 -8.90 -0.74
CA GLN A 22 44.04 -8.70 -1.88
C GLN A 22 44.04 -7.21 -2.21
N SER A 23 44.76 -6.84 -3.27
CA SER A 23 44.96 -5.46 -3.68
C SER A 23 43.63 -4.92 -4.20
N SER A 24 43.11 -3.87 -3.56
CA SER A 24 41.98 -3.12 -4.08
C SER A 24 42.35 -2.50 -5.43
N TRP A 25 41.44 -2.53 -6.40
CA TRP A 25 41.69 -2.01 -7.74
C TRP A 25 41.55 -0.49 -7.80
N LEU A 26 42.53 0.18 -8.41
CA LEU A 26 42.41 1.58 -8.86
C LEU A 26 41.90 1.58 -10.30
N LYS A 27 41.04 2.54 -10.65
CA LYS A 27 40.41 2.63 -11.98
C LYS A 27 41.43 2.74 -13.12
N GLU A 28 42.53 3.46 -12.89
CA GLU A 28 43.61 3.64 -13.87
C GLU A 28 44.45 2.38 -14.10
N SER A 29 44.45 1.46 -13.13
CA SER A 29 45.21 0.21 -13.18
C SER A 29 44.40 -1.00 -13.63
N PHE A 30 43.07 -0.84 -13.74
CA PHE A 30 42.17 -1.93 -14.08
C PHE A 30 42.33 -2.29 -15.56
N PRO A 31 42.54 -3.57 -15.92
CA PRO A 31 42.97 -3.94 -17.26
C PRO A 31 41.90 -3.67 -18.32
N ASN A 32 42.33 -3.31 -19.52
CA ASN A 32 41.43 -3.11 -20.66
C ASN A 32 41.27 -4.45 -21.43
N PRO A 33 40.06 -4.99 -21.60
CA PRO A 33 39.87 -6.33 -22.16
C PRO A 33 40.15 -6.43 -23.67
N LEU A 34 40.28 -5.29 -24.37
CA LEU A 34 40.67 -5.23 -25.77
C LEU A 34 42.20 -5.11 -25.95
N LYS A 35 42.90 -4.52 -24.97
CA LYS A 35 44.36 -4.26 -25.04
C LYS A 35 45.16 -5.26 -24.18
N ASP A 36 44.72 -5.50 -22.96
CA ASP A 36 45.35 -6.35 -21.93
C ASP A 36 44.69 -7.75 -21.85
N THR A 37 44.52 -8.44 -22.98
CA THR A 37 43.73 -9.68 -23.06
C THR A 37 44.16 -10.79 -22.09
N LYS A 38 45.44 -10.83 -21.70
CA LYS A 38 45.98 -11.80 -20.74
C LYS A 38 45.66 -11.47 -19.28
N LYS A 39 45.39 -10.20 -18.96
CA LYS A 39 45.14 -9.74 -17.57
C LYS A 39 43.67 -9.78 -17.18
N CYS A 40 42.75 -9.75 -18.15
CA CYS A 40 41.30 -9.70 -17.90
C CYS A 40 40.63 -11.04 -17.56
N GLY A 41 41.40 -12.10 -17.26
CA GLY A 41 40.84 -13.40 -16.87
C GLY A 41 40.18 -14.22 -18.00
N ARG A 42 40.33 -13.79 -19.27
CA ARG A 42 39.74 -14.43 -20.46
C ARG A 42 40.73 -15.24 -21.29
N GLY A 43 41.82 -15.71 -20.68
CA GLY A 43 42.77 -16.62 -21.34
C GLY A 43 43.53 -16.00 -22.53
N GLY A 44 43.65 -14.67 -22.61
CA GLY A 44 44.34 -13.99 -23.72
C GLY A 44 43.44 -13.70 -24.93
N VAL A 45 42.15 -14.01 -24.86
CA VAL A 45 41.17 -13.72 -25.91
C VAL A 45 40.61 -12.31 -25.73
N MET A 46 40.43 -11.58 -26.84
CA MET A 46 39.73 -10.30 -26.83
C MET A 46 38.25 -10.53 -26.46
N SER A 47 37.72 -9.71 -25.56
CA SER A 47 36.38 -9.87 -24.99
C SER A 47 35.83 -8.51 -24.58
N TRP A 48 34.52 -8.42 -24.38
CA TRP A 48 33.91 -7.26 -23.71
C TRP A 48 33.81 -7.44 -22.19
N ILE A 49 34.37 -8.52 -21.66
CA ILE A 49 34.37 -8.88 -20.25
C ILE A 49 35.79 -8.78 -19.71
N CYS A 50 35.96 -8.08 -18.59
CA CYS A 50 37.18 -8.11 -17.82
C CYS A 50 36.91 -8.55 -16.38
N ASP A 51 37.46 -9.70 -16.01
CA ASP A 51 37.40 -10.30 -14.67
C ASP A 51 38.80 -10.76 -14.23
N PRO A 52 39.71 -9.84 -13.90
CA PRO A 52 41.09 -10.16 -13.51
C PRO A 52 41.16 -11.02 -12.24
N ASP A 53 40.13 -10.95 -11.41
CA ASP A 53 40.03 -11.61 -10.12
C ASP A 53 39.37 -13.01 -10.19
N GLN A 54 38.92 -13.43 -11.39
CA GLN A 54 38.25 -14.71 -11.65
C GLN A 54 37.03 -14.94 -10.74
N VAL A 55 36.26 -13.88 -10.52
CA VAL A 55 35.00 -13.92 -9.76
C VAL A 55 33.96 -14.81 -10.44
N ILE A 56 33.91 -14.81 -11.77
CA ILE A 56 32.96 -15.61 -12.54
C ILE A 56 33.66 -16.82 -13.18
N PRO A 57 33.03 -18.02 -13.14
CA PRO A 57 33.59 -19.19 -13.81
C PRO A 57 33.76 -18.97 -15.31
N TYR A 58 34.86 -19.44 -15.89
CA TYR A 58 35.18 -19.26 -17.32
C TYR A 58 34.05 -19.70 -18.26
N LYS A 59 33.34 -20.78 -17.92
CA LYS A 59 32.16 -21.27 -18.66
C LYS A 59 31.01 -20.26 -18.65
N GLU A 60 30.73 -19.64 -17.51
CA GLU A 60 29.68 -18.61 -17.38
C GLU A 60 30.07 -17.32 -18.11
N ALA A 61 31.36 -16.97 -18.11
CA ALA A 61 31.89 -15.84 -18.87
C ALA A 61 31.75 -16.05 -20.39
N ASN A 62 31.92 -17.27 -20.90
CA ASN A 62 31.68 -17.57 -22.32
C ASN A 62 30.20 -17.41 -22.70
N ILE A 63 29.29 -17.91 -21.88
CA ILE A 63 27.85 -17.73 -22.09
C ILE A 63 27.50 -16.24 -22.10
N LEU A 64 28.04 -15.47 -21.15
CA LEU A 64 27.84 -14.03 -21.10
C LEU A 64 28.36 -13.34 -22.36
N GLU A 65 29.58 -13.67 -22.82
CA GLU A 65 30.15 -13.11 -24.06
C GLU A 65 29.26 -13.35 -25.27
N GLU A 66 28.70 -14.56 -25.43
CA GLU A 66 27.74 -14.87 -26.48
C GLU A 66 26.49 -13.98 -26.41
N MET A 67 25.98 -13.71 -25.20
CA MET A 67 24.83 -12.81 -24.99
C MET A 67 25.18 -11.36 -25.35
N LEU A 68 26.36 -10.87 -24.98
CA LEU A 68 26.80 -9.51 -25.32
C LEU A 68 26.94 -9.33 -26.85
N GLN A 69 27.48 -10.34 -27.53
CA GLN A 69 27.54 -10.37 -29.00
C GLN A 69 26.16 -10.44 -29.64
N PHE A 70 25.24 -11.20 -29.03
CA PHE A 70 23.85 -11.27 -29.48
C PHE A 70 23.18 -9.89 -29.39
N VAL A 71 23.41 -9.12 -28.32
CA VAL A 71 22.91 -7.73 -28.21
C VAL A 71 23.42 -6.89 -29.37
N GLY A 72 24.73 -6.87 -29.61
CA GLY A 72 25.34 -6.04 -30.66
C GLY A 72 24.94 -6.42 -32.09
N THR A 73 24.55 -7.67 -32.33
CA THR A 73 24.18 -8.17 -33.68
C THR A 73 22.67 -8.17 -33.92
N LYS A 74 21.84 -8.30 -32.89
CA LYS A 74 20.37 -8.40 -33.03
C LYS A 74 19.62 -7.12 -32.74
N THR A 75 20.20 -6.21 -31.98
CA THR A 75 19.58 -4.91 -31.71
C THR A 75 19.95 -3.88 -32.80
N LYS A 76 19.27 -2.75 -32.81
CA LYS A 76 19.54 -1.64 -33.74
C LYS A 76 19.68 -0.34 -32.96
N SER A 77 20.90 0.17 -32.86
CA SER A 77 21.16 1.47 -32.23
C SER A 77 20.86 2.64 -33.16
N GLY A 78 20.86 2.40 -34.48
CA GLY A 78 20.60 3.42 -35.50
C GLY A 78 21.86 4.18 -35.94
N CYS A 79 23.03 3.78 -35.46
CA CYS A 79 24.28 4.52 -35.66
C CYS A 79 25.43 3.72 -36.27
N SER A 80 25.38 2.39 -36.25
CA SER A 80 26.56 1.63 -36.64
C SER A 80 26.85 1.79 -38.12
N ILE A 81 28.08 2.22 -38.41
CA ILE A 81 28.65 2.24 -39.77
C ILE A 81 29.01 0.81 -40.21
N ASP A 82 29.22 -0.11 -39.25
CA ASP A 82 29.50 -1.52 -39.50
C ASP A 82 28.20 -2.32 -39.69
N PRO A 83 27.92 -2.82 -40.92
CA PRO A 83 26.74 -3.64 -41.19
C PRO A 83 26.70 -4.94 -40.38
N GLN A 84 27.85 -5.41 -39.88
CA GLN A 84 27.96 -6.66 -39.12
C GLN A 84 27.62 -6.49 -37.63
N ARG A 85 27.66 -5.26 -37.10
CA ARG A 85 27.37 -4.96 -35.68
C ARG A 85 26.49 -3.71 -35.56
N PRO A 86 25.21 -3.78 -35.97
CA PRO A 86 24.32 -2.63 -36.03
C PRO A 86 23.76 -2.15 -34.69
N GLY A 87 24.02 -2.88 -33.60
CA GLY A 87 23.34 -2.74 -32.32
C GLY A 87 24.18 -2.09 -31.21
N PHE A 88 23.59 -2.08 -30.01
CA PHE A 88 24.20 -1.56 -28.79
C PHE A 88 25.36 -2.45 -28.31
N GLN A 89 26.33 -1.86 -27.63
CA GLN A 89 27.50 -2.56 -27.10
C GLN A 89 27.47 -2.56 -25.57
N ILE A 90 27.79 -3.69 -24.95
CA ILE A 90 27.82 -3.83 -23.50
C ILE A 90 29.19 -4.35 -23.06
N GLY A 91 29.90 -3.58 -22.24
CA GLY A 91 31.13 -3.99 -21.56
C GLY A 91 30.85 -4.36 -20.10
N VAL A 92 31.60 -5.33 -19.58
CA VAL A 92 31.41 -5.84 -18.21
C VAL A 92 32.74 -5.85 -17.47
N ALA A 93 32.79 -5.13 -16.34
CA ALA A 93 33.93 -5.09 -15.44
C ALA A 93 33.58 -5.77 -14.11
N VAL A 94 34.30 -6.82 -13.74
CA VAL A 94 34.07 -7.57 -12.50
C VAL A 94 35.33 -7.56 -11.66
N MET A 95 35.19 -7.31 -10.36
CA MET A 95 36.32 -7.32 -9.43
C MET A 95 35.89 -7.67 -8.01
N ASN A 96 36.83 -8.08 -7.18
CA ASN A 96 36.58 -8.31 -5.77
C ASN A 96 36.37 -7.01 -5.01
N LYS A 97 37.24 -6.00 -5.20
CA LYS A 97 37.23 -4.79 -4.38
C LYS A 97 37.83 -3.59 -5.12
N MET A 98 37.18 -2.44 -5.01
CA MET A 98 37.68 -1.14 -5.45
C MET A 98 38.51 -0.47 -4.36
N ALA A 99 39.48 0.32 -4.78
CA ALA A 99 40.17 1.25 -3.88
C ALA A 99 39.24 2.42 -3.62
N VAL A 100 38.66 2.47 -2.42
CA VAL A 100 37.71 3.51 -1.99
C VAL A 100 38.44 4.47 -1.04
N PRO A 101 38.69 5.73 -1.43
CA PRO A 101 39.25 6.75 -0.54
C PRO A 101 38.32 7.02 0.65
N SER A 102 38.88 7.36 1.82
CA SER A 102 38.11 7.57 3.06
C SER A 102 37.08 8.70 2.97
N GLU A 103 37.25 9.65 2.04
CA GLU A 103 36.38 10.82 1.89
C GLU A 103 35.24 10.61 0.87
N MET A 104 35.20 9.47 0.17
CA MET A 104 34.20 9.19 -0.85
C MET A 104 33.33 8.00 -0.46
N SER A 105 32.05 8.05 -0.85
CA SER A 105 31.17 6.89 -0.72
C SER A 105 31.53 5.80 -1.74
N LYS A 106 31.17 4.54 -1.45
CA LYS A 106 31.42 3.41 -2.36
C LYS A 106 30.66 3.58 -3.67
N GLU A 107 29.48 4.19 -3.59
CA GLU A 107 28.57 4.50 -4.68
C GLU A 107 29.21 5.52 -5.64
N GLU A 108 29.76 6.62 -5.11
CA GLU A 108 30.46 7.63 -5.90
C GLU A 108 31.70 7.04 -6.59
N VAL A 109 32.47 6.22 -5.88
CA VAL A 109 33.63 5.53 -6.46
C VAL A 109 33.19 4.56 -7.55
N ALA A 110 32.15 3.76 -7.35
CA ALA A 110 31.63 2.84 -8.37
C ALA A 110 31.19 3.59 -9.65
N GLN A 111 30.52 4.72 -9.48
CA GLN A 111 30.10 5.59 -10.58
C GLN A 111 31.29 6.12 -11.38
N ASP A 112 32.26 6.71 -10.70
CA ASP A 112 33.45 7.29 -11.32
C ASP A 112 34.31 6.20 -11.99
N PHE A 113 34.48 5.05 -11.34
CA PHE A 113 35.18 3.89 -11.88
C PHE A 113 34.51 3.39 -13.17
N ALA A 114 33.20 3.16 -13.14
CA ALA A 114 32.47 2.68 -14.31
C ALA A 114 32.52 3.69 -15.47
N ARG A 115 32.38 4.99 -15.21
CA ARG A 115 32.49 6.01 -16.27
C ARG A 115 33.89 6.08 -16.86
N HIS A 116 34.92 5.98 -16.02
CA HIS A 116 36.30 5.95 -16.48
C HIS A 116 36.55 4.77 -17.42
N LEU A 117 36.17 3.56 -17.02
CA LEU A 117 36.33 2.36 -17.84
C LEU A 117 35.50 2.42 -19.13
N HIS A 118 34.26 2.94 -19.07
CA HIS A 118 33.41 3.08 -20.24
C HIS A 118 34.11 3.90 -21.33
N ASN A 119 34.72 5.02 -20.93
CA ASN A 119 35.43 5.91 -21.83
C ASN A 119 36.77 5.30 -22.32
N GLU A 120 37.60 4.73 -21.43
CA GLU A 120 38.89 4.15 -21.83
C GLU A 120 38.69 2.92 -22.72
N TRP A 121 37.75 2.05 -22.39
CA TRP A 121 37.50 0.86 -23.19
C TRP A 121 36.85 1.21 -24.54
N GLY A 122 36.33 2.42 -24.69
CA GLY A 122 35.61 2.86 -25.88
C GLY A 122 34.39 1.96 -26.12
N VAL A 123 33.66 1.61 -25.06
CA VAL A 123 32.43 0.82 -25.22
C VAL A 123 31.40 1.67 -25.94
N GLY A 124 30.94 1.21 -27.10
CA GLY A 124 30.05 1.96 -27.97
C GLY A 124 30.74 2.50 -29.23
N SER A 125 29.91 2.86 -30.20
CA SER A 125 30.33 3.39 -31.49
C SER A 125 30.71 4.85 -31.37
N ALA A 126 31.87 5.20 -31.92
CA ALA A 126 32.38 6.58 -31.91
C ALA A 126 31.35 7.57 -32.48
N GLY A 127 31.03 8.61 -31.72
CA GLY A 127 30.08 9.65 -32.10
C GLY A 127 28.60 9.34 -31.87
N CYS A 128 28.25 8.09 -31.54
CA CYS A 128 26.87 7.70 -31.20
C CYS A 128 26.65 7.48 -29.71
N ASP A 129 27.66 7.02 -28.97
CA ASP A 129 27.52 6.72 -27.54
C ASP A 129 26.39 5.70 -27.27
N ASP A 130 26.33 4.61 -28.06
CA ASP A 130 25.40 3.47 -27.89
C ASP A 130 25.98 2.36 -26.99
N GLY A 131 27.02 2.69 -26.23
CA GLY A 131 27.68 1.81 -25.28
C GLY A 131 27.04 1.80 -23.90
N VAL A 132 27.20 0.67 -23.20
CA VAL A 132 26.88 0.48 -21.78
C VAL A 132 28.03 -0.23 -21.10
N LEU A 133 28.46 0.26 -19.94
CA LEU A 133 29.40 -0.46 -19.09
C LEU A 133 28.75 -0.84 -17.76
N LEU A 134 28.71 -2.15 -17.48
CA LEU A 134 28.29 -2.71 -16.19
C LEU A 134 29.51 -3.03 -15.33
N LEU A 135 29.63 -2.37 -14.19
CA LEU A 135 30.64 -2.62 -13.17
C LEU A 135 30.03 -3.41 -12.00
N LEU A 136 30.73 -4.45 -11.53
CA LEU A 136 30.36 -5.27 -10.37
C LEU A 136 31.56 -5.42 -9.41
N SER A 137 31.48 -4.82 -8.23
CA SER A 137 32.47 -5.00 -7.14
C SER A 137 31.88 -5.82 -5.99
N ILE A 138 32.42 -7.03 -5.78
CA ILE A 138 31.82 -8.03 -4.88
C ILE A 138 31.88 -7.66 -3.40
N LYS A 139 33.07 -7.28 -2.91
CA LYS A 139 33.30 -6.98 -1.50
C LYS A 139 32.77 -5.61 -1.10
N ASP A 140 32.65 -4.70 -2.06
CA ASP A 140 32.03 -3.40 -1.83
C ASP A 140 30.50 -3.47 -1.92
N ARG A 141 29.97 -4.55 -2.48
CA ARG A 141 28.55 -4.74 -2.81
C ARG A 141 28.04 -3.57 -3.66
N GLN A 142 28.76 -3.25 -4.73
CA GLN A 142 28.42 -2.13 -5.62
C GLN A 142 28.24 -2.60 -7.05
N ILE A 143 27.11 -2.22 -7.64
CA ILE A 143 26.83 -2.34 -9.07
C ILE A 143 26.67 -0.94 -9.62
N TYR A 144 27.27 -0.67 -10.77
CA TYR A 144 26.99 0.56 -11.50
C TYR A 144 26.88 0.27 -12.98
N VAL A 145 25.86 0.83 -13.63
CA VAL A 145 25.69 0.77 -15.08
C VAL A 145 25.87 2.17 -15.63
N SER A 146 26.98 2.39 -16.34
CA SER A 146 27.21 3.61 -17.11
C SER A 146 26.62 3.46 -18.50
N THR A 147 25.86 4.45 -18.97
CA THR A 147 25.20 4.42 -20.28
C THR A 147 25.61 5.61 -21.11
N GLY A 148 25.98 5.37 -22.37
CA GLY A 148 26.13 6.42 -23.37
C GLY A 148 24.79 7.08 -23.69
N ARG A 149 24.83 8.19 -24.42
CA ARG A 149 23.66 9.04 -24.67
C ARG A 149 22.56 8.28 -25.43
N THR A 150 22.91 7.63 -26.54
CA THR A 150 21.94 6.86 -27.33
C THR A 150 21.46 5.60 -26.59
N ALA A 151 22.33 4.94 -25.82
CA ALA A 151 21.90 3.82 -24.98
C ALA A 151 20.83 4.25 -23.95
N LYS A 152 21.00 5.43 -23.35
CA LYS A 152 20.08 5.98 -22.33
C LYS A 152 18.66 6.24 -22.86
N GLU A 153 18.50 6.52 -24.15
CA GLU A 153 17.19 6.76 -24.76
C GLU A 153 16.26 5.54 -24.66
N ARG A 154 16.83 4.33 -24.60
CA ARG A 154 16.07 3.08 -24.38
C ARG A 154 16.26 2.56 -22.96
N LEU A 155 17.51 2.44 -22.53
CA LEU A 155 17.89 1.94 -21.20
C LEU A 155 17.95 3.11 -20.21
N THR A 156 16.78 3.60 -19.80
CA THR A 156 16.67 4.70 -18.85
C THR A 156 17.12 4.29 -17.44
N ASP A 157 17.39 5.27 -16.58
CA ASP A 157 17.81 5.02 -15.20
C ASP A 157 16.78 4.15 -14.44
N ASP A 158 15.47 4.31 -14.70
CA ASP A 158 14.40 3.46 -14.13
C ASP A 158 14.46 2.00 -14.62
N GLN A 159 14.80 1.78 -15.90
CA GLN A 159 14.98 0.44 -16.45
C GLN A 159 16.20 -0.23 -15.80
N ILE A 160 17.29 0.51 -15.60
CA ILE A 160 18.48 0.02 -14.90
C ILE A 160 18.15 -0.35 -13.45
N ASP A 161 17.39 0.47 -12.74
CA ASP A 161 16.97 0.18 -11.37
C ASP A 161 16.19 -1.15 -11.29
N ILE A 162 15.27 -1.39 -12.22
CA ILE A 162 14.55 -2.67 -12.31
C ILE A 162 15.50 -3.83 -12.54
N ILE A 163 16.49 -3.68 -13.43
CA ILE A 163 17.47 -4.73 -13.72
C ILE A 163 18.31 -5.04 -12.48
N ILE A 164 18.85 -4.01 -11.83
CA ILE A 164 19.62 -4.14 -10.58
C ILE A 164 18.78 -4.82 -9.50
N ASP A 165 17.52 -4.43 -9.34
CA ASP A 165 16.60 -5.05 -8.37
C ASP A 165 16.37 -6.54 -8.65
N GLU A 166 16.28 -6.95 -9.92
CA GLU A 166 16.18 -8.37 -10.28
C GLU A 166 17.51 -9.12 -10.10
N MET A 167 18.67 -8.45 -10.22
CA MET A 167 19.98 -9.04 -9.96
C MET A 167 20.23 -9.30 -8.47
N LYS A 168 19.80 -8.40 -7.58
CA LYS A 168 20.03 -8.46 -6.12
C LYS A 168 19.84 -9.86 -5.51
N PRO A 169 18.68 -10.55 -5.65
CA PRO A 169 18.50 -11.86 -5.05
C PRO A 169 19.47 -12.93 -5.57
N ILE A 170 19.94 -12.81 -6.82
CA ILE A 170 20.92 -13.73 -7.40
C ILE A 170 22.32 -13.46 -6.84
N LEU A 171 22.66 -12.18 -6.66
CA LEU A 171 23.93 -11.73 -6.09
C LEU A 171 24.06 -12.07 -4.60
N VAL A 172 22.98 -11.98 -3.82
CA VAL A 172 22.94 -12.45 -2.43
C VAL A 172 23.27 -13.95 -2.35
N ASN A 173 22.79 -14.73 -3.32
CA ASN A 173 23.09 -16.16 -3.46
C ASN A 173 24.47 -16.45 -4.07
N LYS A 174 25.32 -15.43 -4.26
CA LYS A 174 26.69 -15.52 -4.82
C LYS A 174 26.75 -16.13 -6.22
N GLN A 175 25.66 -16.07 -6.99
CA GLN A 175 25.61 -16.58 -8.36
C GLN A 175 25.95 -15.43 -9.33
N TYR A 176 27.18 -14.93 -9.28
CA TYR A 176 27.59 -13.69 -9.95
C TYR A 176 27.46 -13.75 -11.48
N GLY A 177 27.90 -14.83 -12.13
CA GLY A 177 27.80 -14.94 -13.60
C GLY A 177 26.35 -15.01 -14.06
N LYS A 178 25.47 -15.72 -13.33
CA LYS A 178 24.02 -15.70 -13.62
C LYS A 178 23.39 -14.32 -13.45
N ALA A 179 23.81 -13.52 -12.46
CA ALA A 179 23.32 -12.16 -12.28
C ALA A 179 23.72 -11.27 -13.47
N LEU A 180 24.95 -11.40 -13.97
CA LEU A 180 25.42 -10.69 -15.16
C LEU A 180 24.70 -11.15 -16.43
N GLN A 181 24.44 -12.45 -16.58
CA GLN A 181 23.64 -12.99 -17.68
C GLN A 181 22.21 -12.45 -17.65
N LEU A 182 21.56 -12.39 -16.48
CA LEU A 182 20.26 -11.74 -16.32
C LEU A 182 20.32 -10.28 -16.77
N ALA A 183 21.33 -9.52 -16.35
CA ALA A 183 21.49 -8.12 -16.74
C ALA A 183 21.60 -7.97 -18.26
N ALA A 184 22.43 -8.79 -18.91
CA ALA A 184 22.58 -8.79 -20.36
C ALA A 184 21.28 -9.15 -21.10
N ASP A 185 20.55 -10.17 -20.64
CA ASP A 185 19.24 -10.56 -21.20
C ASP A 185 18.20 -9.43 -21.04
N ARG A 186 18.15 -8.79 -19.88
CA ARG A 186 17.23 -7.67 -19.65
C ARG A 186 17.58 -6.45 -20.49
N MET A 187 18.86 -6.07 -20.56
CA MET A 187 19.32 -4.99 -21.43
C MET A 187 19.01 -5.29 -22.89
N HIS A 188 19.22 -6.53 -23.35
CA HIS A 188 18.80 -6.97 -24.68
C HIS A 188 17.31 -6.73 -24.93
N GLN A 189 16.44 -7.18 -24.03
CA GLN A 189 15.00 -6.97 -24.14
C GLN A 189 14.62 -5.48 -24.23
N VAL A 190 15.26 -4.63 -23.41
CA VAL A 190 15.03 -3.17 -23.47
C VAL A 190 15.48 -2.59 -24.80
N PHE A 191 16.66 -2.97 -25.29
CA PHE A 191 17.16 -2.53 -26.58
C PHE A 191 16.33 -3.05 -27.76
N ASP A 192 15.66 -4.19 -27.62
CA ASP A 192 14.69 -4.73 -28.59
C ASP A 192 13.31 -4.05 -28.51
N GLY A 193 13.13 -3.08 -27.60
CA GLY A 193 11.92 -2.26 -27.50
C GLY A 193 10.95 -2.66 -26.38
N LYS A 194 11.32 -3.60 -25.51
CA LYS A 194 10.51 -3.96 -24.35
C LYS A 194 10.70 -2.95 -23.21
N ILE A 195 9.60 -2.53 -22.59
CA ILE A 195 9.65 -1.72 -21.36
C ILE A 195 9.47 -2.64 -20.15
N LEU A 196 10.48 -2.72 -19.29
CA LEU A 196 10.43 -3.44 -18.02
C LEU A 196 9.53 -2.69 -17.04
N ARG A 197 8.79 -3.46 -16.22
CA ARG A 197 7.89 -2.92 -15.18
C ARG A 197 8.21 -3.56 -13.84
N SER A 198 8.36 -2.74 -12.80
CA SER A 198 8.63 -3.22 -11.45
C SER A 198 7.46 -4.04 -10.90
N LYS A 199 7.76 -5.20 -10.31
CA LYS A 199 6.77 -6.05 -9.62
C LYS A 199 6.27 -5.43 -8.31
N ASN A 200 7.01 -4.45 -7.75
CA ASN A 200 6.68 -3.83 -6.47
C ASN A 200 5.39 -2.99 -6.51
N TYR A 201 5.00 -2.51 -7.69
CA TYR A 201 3.77 -1.72 -7.87
C TYR A 201 2.52 -2.50 -7.48
N PHE A 202 2.47 -3.81 -7.78
CA PHE A 202 1.35 -4.66 -7.40
C PHE A 202 1.23 -4.80 -5.87
N ALA A 203 2.37 -4.98 -5.19
CA ALA A 203 2.39 -5.07 -3.73
C ALA A 203 1.89 -3.76 -3.07
N ILE A 204 2.28 -2.60 -3.59
CA ILE A 204 1.81 -1.29 -3.11
C ILE A 204 0.29 -1.17 -3.28
N ILE A 205 -0.26 -1.56 -4.45
CA ILE A 205 -1.71 -1.54 -4.68
C ILE A 205 -2.44 -2.44 -3.67
N CYS A 206 -1.93 -3.64 -3.40
CA CYS A 206 -2.51 -4.55 -2.42
C CYS A 206 -2.52 -3.94 -1.01
N ILE A 207 -1.43 -3.29 -0.59
CA ILE A 207 -1.32 -2.62 0.71
C ILE A 207 -2.33 -1.47 0.80
N LEU A 208 -2.41 -0.61 -0.22
CA LEU A 208 -3.35 0.51 -0.25
C LEU A 208 -4.81 0.03 -0.23
N GLY A 209 -5.12 -1.04 -0.97
CA GLY A 209 -6.44 -1.68 -0.95
C GLY A 209 -6.81 -2.22 0.42
N PHE A 210 -5.86 -2.87 1.11
CA PHE A 210 -6.05 -3.35 2.48
C PHE A 210 -6.31 -2.19 3.44
N LEU A 211 -5.48 -1.13 3.41
CA LEU A 211 -5.67 0.05 4.26
C LEU A 211 -7.04 0.72 4.05
N ALA A 212 -7.48 0.85 2.80
CA ALA A 212 -8.78 1.42 2.46
C ALA A 212 -9.94 0.56 3.00
N PHE A 213 -9.82 -0.77 2.94
CA PHE A 213 -10.81 -1.69 3.48
C PHE A 213 -10.96 -1.56 5.00
N PHE A 214 -9.85 -1.50 5.74
CA PHE A 214 -9.89 -1.30 7.20
C PHE A 214 -10.41 0.09 7.59
N LEU A 215 -10.05 1.13 6.83
CA LEU A 215 -10.60 2.47 7.02
C LEU A 215 -12.12 2.47 6.79
N GLY A 216 -12.60 1.77 5.77
CA GLY A 216 -14.03 1.59 5.50
C GLY A 216 -14.77 0.91 6.66
N ILE A 217 -14.19 -0.18 7.22
CA ILE A 217 -14.75 -0.84 8.41
C ILE A 217 -14.78 0.10 9.61
N LEU A 218 -13.72 0.89 9.83
CA LEU A 218 -13.65 1.85 10.93
C LEU A 218 -14.75 2.92 10.81
N ILE A 219 -14.89 3.51 9.62
CA ILE A 219 -15.93 4.51 9.32
C ILE A 219 -17.32 3.89 9.50
N TYR A 220 -17.53 2.66 9.02
CA TYR A 220 -18.79 1.94 9.17
C TYR A 220 -19.15 1.70 10.64
N LYS A 221 -18.18 1.29 11.47
CA LYS A 221 -18.37 1.12 12.92
C LYS A 221 -18.71 2.44 13.61
N ILE A 222 -18.01 3.54 13.26
CA ILE A 222 -18.30 4.88 13.79
C ILE A 222 -19.71 5.32 13.39
N TYR A 223 -20.10 5.11 12.13
CA TYR A 223 -21.44 5.41 11.64
C TYR A 223 -22.51 4.64 12.41
N GLN A 224 -22.32 3.32 12.59
CA GLN A 224 -23.25 2.51 13.38
C GLN A 224 -23.35 2.99 14.83
N SER A 225 -22.24 3.32 15.50
CA SER A 225 -22.25 3.82 16.88
C SER A 225 -23.09 5.08 17.02
N LYS A 226 -22.92 6.04 16.10
CA LYS A 226 -23.72 7.27 16.08
C LYS A 226 -25.22 6.99 15.86
N GLN A 227 -25.55 6.06 14.98
CA GLN A 227 -26.94 5.69 14.73
C GLN A 227 -27.57 5.00 15.95
N TYR A 228 -26.81 4.13 16.65
CA TYR A 228 -27.26 3.48 17.88
C TYR A 228 -27.51 4.51 19.00
N GLU A 229 -26.60 5.48 19.20
CA GLU A 229 -26.78 6.57 20.17
C GLU A 229 -28.04 7.40 19.88
N SER A 230 -28.27 7.78 18.61
CA SER A 230 -29.46 8.51 18.19
C SER A 230 -30.76 7.70 18.42
N CYS A 231 -30.71 6.38 18.15
CA CYS A 231 -31.81 5.47 18.43
C CYS A 231 -32.10 5.40 19.94
N GLN A 232 -31.06 5.27 20.76
CA GLN A 232 -31.16 5.20 22.21
C GLN A 232 -31.75 6.48 22.81
N GLU A 233 -31.37 7.65 22.30
CA GLU A 233 -31.92 8.95 22.72
C GLU A 233 -33.44 9.03 22.47
N LYS A 234 -33.87 8.66 21.25
CA LYS A 234 -35.30 8.64 20.90
C LYS A 234 -36.07 7.59 21.70
N LEU A 235 -35.47 6.45 22.00
CA LEU A 235 -36.07 5.40 22.81
C LEU A 235 -36.26 5.85 24.27
N ASN A 236 -35.23 6.44 24.88
CA ASN A 236 -35.28 7.07 26.21
C ASN A 236 -36.40 8.11 26.32
N ARG A 237 -36.61 8.87 25.24
CA ARG A 237 -37.69 9.84 25.18
C ARG A 237 -39.07 9.18 25.18
N ILE A 238 -39.29 8.17 24.34
CA ILE A 238 -40.55 7.41 24.31
C ILE A 238 -40.82 6.79 25.69
N GLU A 239 -39.78 6.29 26.36
CA GLU A 239 -39.89 5.77 27.72
C GLU A 239 -40.32 6.82 28.74
N ARG A 240 -39.75 8.03 28.72
CA ARG A 240 -40.17 9.14 29.59
C ARG A 240 -41.63 9.51 29.37
N GLU A 241 -42.06 9.62 28.11
CA GLU A 241 -43.45 9.90 27.76
C GLU A 241 -44.39 8.80 28.26
N ARG A 242 -43.96 7.53 28.20
CA ARG A 242 -44.70 6.38 28.75
C ARG A 242 -44.85 6.45 30.26
N ASN A 243 -43.77 6.72 30.97
CA ASN A 243 -43.78 6.76 32.42
C ASN A 243 -44.65 7.93 32.92
N ALA A 244 -44.52 9.11 32.29
CA ALA A 244 -45.37 10.28 32.60
C ALA A 244 -46.86 10.00 32.35
N ALA A 245 -47.22 9.30 31.27
CA ALA A 245 -48.61 8.93 30.97
C ALA A 245 -49.22 8.00 32.03
N LYS A 246 -48.42 7.05 32.54
CA LYS A 246 -48.83 6.12 33.61
C LYS A 246 -49.10 6.86 34.93
N GLU A 247 -48.30 7.88 35.25
CA GLU A 247 -48.41 8.65 36.50
C GLU A 247 -49.58 9.63 36.50
N SER A 248 -49.78 10.39 35.42
CA SER A 248 -50.75 11.50 35.39
C SER A 248 -52.18 11.11 35.01
N LYS A 249 -52.40 9.87 34.52
CA LYS A 249 -53.64 9.41 33.85
C LYS A 249 -54.11 10.31 32.68
N LYS A 250 -53.33 11.32 32.29
CA LYS A 250 -53.62 12.27 31.21
C LYS A 250 -52.35 12.44 30.37
N TYR A 251 -52.40 11.96 29.14
CA TYR A 251 -51.29 12.05 28.22
C TYR A 251 -51.36 13.32 27.37
N VAL A 252 -50.25 14.05 27.27
CA VAL A 252 -50.06 15.17 26.36
C VAL A 252 -48.84 14.90 25.50
N SER A 253 -49.05 14.82 24.19
CA SER A 253 -48.01 14.53 23.21
C SER A 253 -47.01 15.69 23.10
N ALA A 254 -45.76 15.49 23.53
CA ALA A 254 -44.69 16.49 23.52
C ALA A 254 -43.80 16.44 22.26
N SER A 255 -43.92 15.37 21.48
CA SER A 255 -43.27 15.20 20.17
C SER A 255 -44.22 14.71 19.11
N CYS A 256 -43.84 14.91 17.85
CA CYS A 256 -44.54 14.28 16.75
C CYS A 256 -44.32 12.75 16.75
N PRO A 257 -45.38 11.93 16.78
CA PRO A 257 -45.27 10.47 16.83
C PRO A 257 -44.80 9.83 15.50
N ILE A 258 -44.71 10.62 14.41
CA ILE A 258 -44.23 10.15 13.09
C ILE A 258 -42.71 10.33 12.97
N CYS A 259 -42.19 11.56 13.15
CA CYS A 259 -40.75 11.84 13.04
C CYS A 259 -39.97 11.65 14.36
N LEU A 260 -40.67 11.63 15.50
CA LEU A 260 -40.12 11.54 16.86
C LEU A 260 -39.33 12.78 17.32
N GLU A 261 -39.52 13.92 16.65
CA GLU A 261 -38.93 15.21 17.02
C GLU A 261 -39.81 16.01 17.97
N ASP A 262 -39.18 16.84 18.82
CA ASP A 262 -39.84 17.76 19.76
C ASP A 262 -40.73 18.77 19.05
N PHE A 263 -41.87 19.07 19.67
CA PHE A 263 -42.63 20.26 19.31
C PHE A 263 -41.94 21.50 19.87
N THR A 264 -41.22 22.24 19.03
CA THR A 264 -40.70 23.57 19.38
C THR A 264 -41.79 24.63 19.19
N PRO A 265 -41.70 25.80 19.88
CA PRO A 265 -42.67 26.89 19.71
C PRO A 265 -42.78 27.40 18.26
N GLU A 266 -41.69 27.29 17.50
CA GLU A 266 -41.57 27.72 16.11
C GLU A 266 -42.12 26.68 15.12
N MET A 267 -42.28 25.42 15.55
CA MET A 267 -42.75 24.33 14.70
C MET A 267 -44.27 24.41 14.51
N ARG A 268 -44.71 24.41 13.25
CA ARG A 268 -46.12 24.30 12.93
C ARG A 268 -46.62 22.90 13.28
N THR A 269 -47.63 22.84 14.14
CA THR A 269 -48.27 21.59 14.57
C THR A 269 -49.75 21.60 14.23
N ARG A 270 -50.31 20.41 14.03
CA ARG A 270 -51.75 20.21 13.80
C ARG A 270 -52.32 19.22 14.80
N LEU A 271 -53.46 19.57 15.38
CA LEU A 271 -54.26 18.73 16.26
C LEU A 271 -55.48 18.22 15.47
N LEU A 272 -55.63 16.90 15.37
CA LEU A 272 -56.81 16.30 14.75
C LEU A 272 -57.99 16.24 15.75
N LEU A 273 -59.22 16.12 15.25
CA LEU A 273 -60.44 16.01 16.07
C LEU A 273 -60.42 14.80 17.03
N CYS A 274 -59.73 13.73 16.64
CA CYS A 274 -59.47 12.56 17.48
C CYS A 274 -58.50 12.82 18.66
N GLY A 275 -57.96 14.04 18.81
CA GLY A 275 -57.07 14.45 19.89
C GLY A 275 -55.58 14.23 19.64
N HIS A 276 -55.16 13.59 18.53
CA HIS A 276 -53.75 13.35 18.23
C HIS A 276 -53.07 14.54 17.55
N LYS A 277 -51.87 14.89 18.02
CA LYS A 277 -51.07 16.05 17.56
C LYS A 277 -49.87 15.60 16.72
N TYR A 278 -49.60 16.33 15.64
CA TYR A 278 -48.51 16.03 14.69
C TYR A 278 -47.77 17.28 14.22
N CYS A 279 -46.55 17.11 13.71
CA CYS A 279 -45.85 18.13 12.93
C CYS A 279 -46.59 18.33 11.60
N GLU A 280 -46.79 19.58 11.16
CA GLU A 280 -47.53 19.86 9.93
C GLU A 280 -46.93 19.17 8.69
N PRO A 281 -45.60 19.18 8.47
CA PRO A 281 -44.99 18.43 7.35
C PRO A 281 -45.28 16.92 7.38
N CYS A 282 -45.20 16.31 8.56
CA CYS A 282 -45.41 14.89 8.78
C CYS A 282 -46.85 14.48 8.46
N LEU A 283 -47.80 15.24 8.99
CA LEU A 283 -49.22 14.97 8.79
C LEU A 283 -49.64 15.25 7.34
N LYS A 284 -49.14 16.32 6.72
CA LYS A 284 -49.43 16.63 5.32
C LYS A 284 -49.01 15.47 4.41
N ARG A 285 -47.78 14.97 4.57
CA ARG A 285 -47.26 13.83 3.78
C ARG A 285 -48.10 12.56 3.97
N TRP A 286 -48.57 12.28 5.20
CA TRP A 286 -49.46 11.16 5.45
C TRP A 286 -50.81 11.31 4.73
N LEU A 287 -51.39 12.51 4.76
CA LEU A 287 -52.70 12.81 4.19
C LEU A 287 -52.72 12.88 2.65
N GLU A 288 -51.56 12.84 1.99
CA GLU A 288 -51.48 12.70 0.53
C GLU A 288 -52.02 11.35 0.04
N THR A 289 -51.93 10.31 0.89
CA THR A 289 -52.33 8.93 0.54
C THR A 289 -53.37 8.34 1.49
N ASN A 290 -53.64 8.99 2.63
CA ASN A 290 -54.57 8.52 3.65
C ASN A 290 -55.55 9.64 4.04
N SER A 291 -56.74 9.29 4.53
CA SER A 291 -57.75 10.26 5.01
C SER A 291 -58.11 10.04 6.49
N THR A 292 -57.22 9.37 7.21
CA THR A 292 -57.41 8.89 8.57
C THR A 292 -56.23 9.28 9.47
N CYS A 293 -56.49 9.35 10.77
CA CYS A 293 -55.46 9.55 11.79
C CYS A 293 -54.41 8.41 11.76
N PRO A 294 -53.10 8.72 11.72
CA PRO A 294 -52.04 7.70 11.76
C PRO A 294 -52.10 6.73 12.94
N ILE A 295 -52.55 7.20 14.12
CA ILE A 295 -52.61 6.41 15.35
C ILE A 295 -53.93 5.63 15.45
N CYS A 296 -55.08 6.32 15.48
CA CYS A 296 -56.38 5.69 15.77
C CYS A 296 -57.23 5.37 14.53
N ARG A 297 -56.77 5.74 13.33
CA ARG A 297 -57.47 5.52 12.04
C ARG A 297 -58.86 6.18 11.91
N GLN A 298 -59.27 7.04 12.84
CA GLN A 298 -60.49 7.85 12.70
C GLN A 298 -60.37 8.82 11.52
N SER A 299 -61.48 9.06 10.81
CA SER A 299 -61.51 9.96 9.66
C SER A 299 -61.17 11.39 10.07
N THR A 300 -60.40 12.09 9.23
CA THR A 300 -60.04 13.50 9.45
C THR A 300 -61.08 14.49 8.95
N ASN A 301 -62.12 14.04 8.23
CA ASN A 301 -63.20 14.88 7.68
C ASN A 301 -64.50 14.73 8.50
N ARG A 302 -65.08 15.85 8.92
CA ARG A 302 -66.42 15.90 9.52
C ARG A 302 -67.48 15.69 8.42
N ARG A 303 -68.43 14.77 8.64
CA ARG A 303 -69.79 14.95 8.10
C ARG A 303 -70.52 15.87 9.07
N GLU A 304 -71.01 17.00 8.59
CA GLU A 304 -71.87 17.86 9.38
C GLU A 304 -73.16 17.11 9.69
N ASN A 305 -73.41 16.81 10.97
CA ASN A 305 -74.74 16.92 11.53
C ASN A 305 -74.72 16.84 13.08
N GLU A 306 -75.51 17.77 13.62
CA GLU A 306 -76.14 17.84 14.94
C GLU A 306 -75.43 18.53 16.11
N ASN A 307 -76.15 19.58 16.55
CA ASN A 307 -75.98 20.41 17.74
C ASN A 307 -76.04 19.60 19.03
N LYS A 308 -75.19 19.95 20.01
CA LYS A 308 -75.58 20.54 21.31
C LYS A 308 -74.37 20.63 22.26
N ASP A 309 -74.24 21.82 22.84
CA ASP A 309 -73.82 22.15 24.21
C ASP A 309 -72.40 21.81 24.71
N GLU A 310 -71.68 22.91 24.97
CA GLU A 310 -70.82 23.28 26.11
C GLU A 310 -69.70 22.34 26.64
N ASP A 311 -68.54 23.01 26.78
CA ASP A 311 -67.47 22.83 27.76
C ASP A 311 -66.42 21.72 27.65
N SER A 312 -65.17 22.19 27.86
CA SER A 312 -63.90 21.48 28.04
C SER A 312 -63.09 21.10 26.79
N ALA A 313 -62.27 22.05 26.35
CA ALA A 313 -61.04 21.77 25.60
C ALA A 313 -60.05 20.99 26.49
N SER A 314 -60.30 19.70 26.71
CA SER A 314 -59.36 18.79 27.37
C SER A 314 -58.53 18.06 26.30
N SER A 315 -57.31 18.56 26.10
CA SER A 315 -56.26 17.88 25.32
C SER A 315 -55.77 16.63 26.07
N GLY A 316 -56.55 15.55 26.06
CA GLY A 316 -56.13 14.25 26.56
C GLY A 316 -56.74 13.12 25.75
N THR A 317 -55.90 12.28 25.13
CA THR A 317 -56.33 11.01 24.54
C THR A 317 -56.41 9.96 25.65
N LEU A 318 -57.55 9.27 25.75
CA LEU A 318 -57.80 8.27 26.80
C LEU A 318 -57.06 6.94 26.57
N ASP A 319 -56.42 6.75 25.42
CA ASP A 319 -55.81 5.48 25.04
C ASP A 319 -54.32 5.67 24.70
N PHE A 320 -53.47 5.56 25.71
CA PHE A 320 -52.02 5.75 25.63
C PHE A 320 -51.31 4.61 24.86
N PHE A 321 -51.90 3.41 24.83
CA PHE A 321 -51.28 2.20 24.30
C PHE A 321 -51.15 2.16 22.76
N PRO A 322 -52.16 2.59 21.97
CA PRO A 322 -52.02 2.74 20.52
C PRO A 322 -50.92 3.74 20.12
N GLU A 323 -50.76 4.84 20.86
CA GLU A 323 -49.73 5.83 20.56
C GLU A 323 -48.32 5.31 20.87
N LEU A 324 -48.12 4.63 22.01
CA LEU A 324 -46.85 3.97 22.33
C LEU A 324 -46.43 2.99 21.23
N THR A 325 -47.34 2.10 20.83
CA THR A 325 -47.08 1.11 19.78
C THR A 325 -46.72 1.79 18.46
N PHE A 326 -47.45 2.85 18.09
CA PHE A 326 -47.17 3.60 16.88
C PHE A 326 -45.79 4.27 16.91
N ARG A 327 -45.36 4.84 18.04
CA ARG A 327 -44.03 5.45 18.19
C ARG A 327 -42.91 4.42 18.04
N LEU A 328 -43.04 3.26 18.67
CA LEU A 328 -42.06 2.17 18.57
C LEU A 328 -41.95 1.64 17.13
N LEU A 329 -43.08 1.49 16.42
CA LEU A 329 -43.08 1.10 15.00
C LEU A 329 -42.42 2.14 14.10
N ASN A 330 -42.61 3.44 14.36
CA ASN A 330 -41.90 4.48 13.62
C ASN A 330 -40.41 4.49 13.96
N LEU A 331 -40.03 4.22 15.21
CA LEU A 331 -38.63 4.08 15.60
C LEU A 331 -37.96 2.91 14.88
N GLN A 332 -38.63 1.75 14.78
CA GLN A 332 -38.15 0.62 13.96
C GLN A 332 -37.98 0.98 12.50
N ARG A 333 -38.91 1.73 11.90
CA ARG A 333 -38.73 2.17 10.50
C ARG A 333 -37.52 3.10 10.33
N GLN A 334 -37.18 3.90 11.35
CA GLN A 334 -36.01 4.77 11.32
C GLN A 334 -34.70 4.02 11.62
N TYR A 335 -34.73 3.01 12.49
CA TYR A 335 -33.57 2.27 12.97
C TYR A 335 -33.78 0.74 12.94
N PRO A 336 -34.03 0.15 11.75
CA PRO A 336 -34.40 -1.27 11.62
C PRO A 336 -33.27 -2.22 12.02
N THR A 337 -32.03 -1.74 12.07
CA THR A 337 -30.86 -2.51 12.51
C THR A 337 -30.80 -2.70 14.03
N PHE A 338 -31.47 -1.83 14.81
CA PHE A 338 -31.38 -1.83 16.28
C PHE A 338 -32.72 -2.15 16.95
N ILE A 339 -33.85 -1.83 16.30
CA ILE A 339 -35.19 -2.11 16.80
C ILE A 339 -35.82 -3.18 15.92
N THR A 340 -35.98 -4.38 16.46
CA THR A 340 -36.61 -5.51 15.79
C THR A 340 -38.10 -5.59 16.10
N GLU A 341 -38.85 -6.36 15.32
CA GLU A 341 -40.27 -6.58 15.57
C GLU A 341 -40.51 -7.30 16.91
N ASP A 342 -39.64 -8.24 17.27
CA ASP A 342 -39.68 -8.94 18.55
C ASP A 342 -39.54 -7.98 19.75
N LEU A 343 -38.66 -6.99 19.66
CA LEU A 343 -38.51 -5.95 20.68
C LEU A 343 -39.81 -5.18 20.87
N ILE A 344 -40.49 -4.81 19.77
CA ILE A 344 -41.77 -4.09 19.86
C ILE A 344 -42.84 -4.97 20.49
N HIS A 345 -42.97 -6.23 20.09
CA HIS A 345 -43.92 -7.16 20.69
C HIS A 345 -43.65 -7.36 22.18
N HIS A 346 -42.37 -7.45 22.56
CA HIS A 346 -41.96 -7.56 23.96
C HIS A 346 -42.34 -6.31 24.76
N TRP A 347 -41.98 -5.12 24.29
CA TRP A 347 -42.20 -3.83 24.95
C TRP A 347 -43.65 -3.39 25.03
N THR A 348 -44.47 -3.83 24.07
CA THR A 348 -45.92 -3.58 24.07
C THR A 348 -46.70 -4.66 24.81
N SER A 349 -46.07 -5.73 25.31
CA SER A 349 -46.77 -6.71 26.13
C SER A 349 -47.26 -6.10 27.46
N GLN A 350 -48.39 -6.56 27.97
CA GLN A 350 -48.93 -6.06 29.25
C GLN A 350 -48.02 -6.32 30.45
N GLN A 351 -47.08 -7.26 30.34
CA GLN A 351 -46.16 -7.67 31.40
C GLN A 351 -44.89 -6.82 31.44
N PHE A 352 -44.57 -6.09 30.37
CA PHE A 352 -43.35 -5.30 30.33
C PHE A 352 -43.48 -3.98 31.10
N GLN A 353 -42.68 -3.83 32.14
CA GLN A 353 -42.57 -2.58 32.92
C GLN A 353 -41.13 -2.04 33.01
N GLY A 354 -40.18 -2.70 32.35
CA GLY A 354 -38.77 -2.33 32.39
C GLY A 354 -38.42 -1.07 31.60
N SER A 355 -37.13 -0.77 31.61
CA SER A 355 -36.48 0.23 30.76
C SER A 355 -36.26 -0.34 29.37
N PHE A 356 -36.57 0.43 28.32
CA PHE A 356 -36.37 0.00 26.95
C PHE A 356 -34.89 0.00 26.59
N VAL A 357 -34.12 0.94 27.13
CA VAL A 357 -32.68 1.09 26.83
C VAL A 357 -31.81 0.11 27.60
N ASP A 358 -32.27 -0.35 28.77
CA ASP A 358 -31.59 -1.36 29.58
C ASP A 358 -32.08 -2.79 29.30
N ASP A 359 -32.98 -2.96 28.33
CA ASP A 359 -33.43 -4.27 27.89
C ASP A 359 -32.26 -5.07 27.32
N SER A 360 -32.05 -6.28 27.83
CA SER A 360 -31.04 -7.21 27.35
C SER A 360 -31.14 -7.46 25.83
N LEU A 361 -32.34 -7.49 25.26
CA LEU A 361 -32.56 -7.73 23.83
C LEU A 361 -32.12 -6.53 22.97
N PHE A 362 -32.21 -5.30 23.51
CA PHE A 362 -31.76 -4.09 22.82
C PHE A 362 -30.26 -3.85 23.00
N THR A 363 -29.74 -4.04 24.22
CA THR A 363 -28.32 -3.83 24.54
C THR A 363 -27.38 -4.78 23.80
N VAL A 364 -27.85 -5.98 23.42
CA VAL A 364 -27.12 -6.91 22.54
C VAL A 364 -26.91 -6.33 21.12
N MET A 365 -27.77 -5.41 20.67
CA MET A 365 -27.64 -4.72 19.37
C MET A 365 -26.61 -3.57 19.40
N ARG A 366 -26.03 -3.27 20.57
CA ARG A 366 -25.02 -2.21 20.71
C ARG A 366 -23.79 -2.53 19.85
N PRO A 367 -23.38 -1.63 18.94
CA PRO A 367 -22.13 -1.80 18.21
C PRO A 367 -20.99 -1.98 19.20
N ILE A 368 -20.24 -3.08 19.07
CA ILE A 368 -19.09 -3.36 19.93
C ILE A 368 -18.05 -2.24 19.70
N ALA A 369 -17.99 -1.30 20.64
CA ALA A 369 -16.83 -0.45 20.78
C ALA A 369 -15.67 -1.40 21.04
N SER A 370 -14.60 -1.30 20.26
CA SER A 370 -13.35 -1.99 20.55
C SER A 370 -12.82 -1.52 21.90
N SER A 371 -13.27 -2.15 22.99
CA SER A 371 -12.64 -2.05 24.29
C SER A 371 -11.39 -2.91 24.25
N SER A 372 -10.25 -2.23 24.37
CA SER A 372 -9.01 -2.75 24.95
C SER A 372 -9.29 -3.72 26.11
N GLY A 373 -8.81 -4.97 26.02
CA GLY A 373 -8.88 -5.86 27.19
C GLY A 373 -8.69 -7.36 27.01
N THR A 374 -7.84 -7.86 26.12
CA THR A 374 -7.10 -9.12 26.37
C THR A 374 -5.76 -9.09 25.65
N THR A 375 -4.70 -8.98 26.46
CA THR A 375 -3.30 -9.15 26.09
C THR A 375 -3.05 -10.60 25.64
N GLY A 376 -3.07 -10.83 24.34
CA GLY A 376 -2.41 -11.96 23.71
C GLY A 376 -1.04 -11.52 23.24
N SER A 377 -0.01 -11.87 24.01
CA SER A 377 1.39 -11.62 23.69
C SER A 377 1.76 -12.35 22.39
N PHE A 378 2.02 -11.60 21.32
CA PHE A 378 2.83 -12.04 20.19
C PHE A 378 4.12 -11.24 20.21
N GLY A 379 5.10 -11.75 20.97
CA GLY A 379 6.49 -11.41 20.73
C GLY A 379 6.98 -12.13 19.49
N SER A 380 7.49 -11.38 18.51
CA SER A 380 8.83 -11.58 17.94
C SER A 380 9.02 -10.77 16.65
N THR A 381 9.91 -9.78 16.76
CA THR A 381 11.02 -9.47 15.85
C THR A 381 10.78 -9.45 14.34
N GLY A 382 10.84 -8.25 13.77
CA GLY A 382 11.00 -8.01 12.34
C GLY A 382 11.12 -6.52 12.05
N GLY A 383 12.24 -5.91 12.40
CA GLY A 383 12.52 -4.51 12.08
C GLY A 383 12.68 -4.34 10.57
N PHE A 384 11.68 -3.71 9.93
CA PHE A 384 11.81 -3.17 8.59
C PHE A 384 12.16 -1.68 8.68
N GLY A 385 13.46 -1.40 8.76
CA GLY A 385 14.01 -0.08 8.48
C GLY A 385 14.03 0.16 6.97
N GLY A 386 12.89 0.54 6.40
CA GLY A 386 12.79 1.01 5.02
C GLY A 386 12.96 2.53 5.00
N GLY A 387 14.22 3.00 4.97
CA GLY A 387 14.52 4.41 4.76
C GLY A 387 14.13 4.82 3.34
N PHE A 388 13.03 5.56 3.21
CA PHE A 388 12.72 6.32 1.99
C PHE A 388 13.62 7.55 1.93
N GLY A 389 14.89 7.34 1.57
CA GLY A 389 15.83 8.39 1.20
C GLY A 389 15.64 8.79 -0.26
N GLY A 390 14.55 9.50 -0.57
CA GLY A 390 14.36 10.15 -1.86
C GLY A 390 15.27 11.37 -1.98
N GLY A 391 16.56 11.15 -2.21
CA GLY A 391 17.52 12.20 -2.53
C GLY A 391 17.30 12.70 -3.96
N PHE A 392 16.55 13.79 -4.10
CA PHE A 392 16.57 14.61 -5.30
C PHE A 392 17.86 15.42 -5.31
N GLY A 393 18.91 14.86 -5.92
CA GLY A 393 20.18 15.53 -6.20
C GLY A 393 20.34 15.74 -7.70
N GLY A 394 20.10 16.96 -8.16
CA GLY A 394 20.32 17.39 -9.53
C GLY A 394 21.80 17.58 -9.88
N GLY A 395 22.08 17.63 -11.17
CA GLY A 395 23.40 17.97 -11.70
C GLY A 395 23.52 17.57 -13.16
N GLY A 396 23.20 18.50 -14.06
CA GLY A 396 23.37 18.32 -15.49
C GLY A 396 24.85 18.22 -15.86
N SER A 397 25.21 17.17 -16.58
CA SER A 397 26.42 17.11 -17.39
C SER A 397 26.01 16.54 -18.76
N THR A 398 26.25 17.31 -19.81
CA THR A 398 25.76 17.14 -21.19
C THR A 398 26.42 15.98 -21.96
N SER A 399 26.95 14.97 -21.28
CA SER A 399 27.62 13.83 -21.91
C SER A 399 27.43 12.53 -21.09
N GLY A 400 26.33 11.81 -21.30
CA GLY A 400 26.11 10.45 -20.75
C GLY A 400 25.39 10.38 -19.39
N GLY A 401 24.85 9.19 -19.08
CA GLY A 401 24.10 8.90 -17.84
C GLY A 401 24.53 7.58 -17.19
N GLY A 402 23.76 7.12 -16.20
CA GLY A 402 24.02 5.87 -15.52
C GLY A 402 23.44 5.83 -14.11
N LYS A 403 23.22 4.61 -13.63
CA LYS A 403 22.59 4.33 -12.34
C LYS A 403 23.27 3.15 -11.67
N GLY A 404 23.35 3.19 -10.34
CA GLY A 404 23.98 2.14 -9.55
C GLY A 404 23.23 1.87 -8.26
N GLY A 405 23.62 0.80 -7.59
CA GLY A 405 23.03 0.39 -6.34
C GLY A 405 23.86 -0.65 -5.60
N SER A 406 23.51 -0.84 -4.32
CA SER A 406 24.12 -1.83 -3.44
C SER A 406 23.19 -3.03 -3.19
N TRP A 407 23.75 -4.19 -2.85
CA TRP A 407 23.00 -5.42 -2.57
C TRP A 407 23.38 -6.16 -1.27
#